data_AF-A0A401U4I1-F1
#
_entry.id   AF-A0A401U4I1-F1
#
_cell.length_a   1.000
_cell.length_b   1.000
_cell.length_c   1.000
_cell.angle_alpha   90.00
_cell.angle_beta   90.00
_cell.angle_gamma   90.00
#
_symmetry.space_group_name_H-M   'P 1'
#
loop_
_entity.id
_entity.type
_entity.pdbx_description
1 polymer ?
#
loop_
_entity_poly.entity_id
_entity_poly.type
_entity_poly.pdbx_seq_one_letter_code
_entity_poly.pdbx_strand_id
1 'polypeptide(L)'
;DVPLSDEDRQLLESLGKPGWPDNAELATQLRTVLEPLAAYYFLKARTPKGRLIDSVARFHLGNGARLERINWLGDLSPKGLRESAGVMVNYLYRLDDIEKNHEAYANNGEVIASSAVKKLLKGEGRRLLDMRLS
;
A
#
# COMPACT_ATOMS: atom_id res chain seq x y z
N ASP A 1 0.15 -14.40 -1.05
CA ASP A 1 -1.11 -13.71 -0.74
C ASP A 1 -1.00 -13.01 0.60
N VAL A 2 -1.62 -11.85 0.78
CA VAL A 2 -1.80 -11.30 2.14
C VAL A 2 -2.93 -12.12 2.77
N PRO A 3 -2.67 -12.94 3.80
CA PRO A 3 -3.74 -13.66 4.47
C PRO A 3 -4.60 -12.64 5.23
N LEU A 4 -5.79 -12.34 4.71
CA LEU A 4 -6.81 -11.59 5.44
C LEU A 4 -7.66 -12.58 6.22
N SER A 5 -7.75 -12.40 7.54
CA SER A 5 -8.69 -13.15 8.38
C SER A 5 -10.13 -12.73 8.11
N ASP A 6 -11.10 -13.48 8.63
CA ASP A 6 -12.51 -13.11 8.53
C ASP A 6 -12.80 -11.82 9.32
N GLU A 7 -12.11 -11.60 10.43
CA GLU A 7 -12.17 -10.36 11.20
C GLU A 7 -11.63 -9.17 10.38
N ASP A 8 -10.50 -9.34 9.68
CA ASP A 8 -9.96 -8.30 8.80
C ASP A 8 -10.98 -7.95 7.68
N ARG A 9 -11.66 -8.95 7.12
CA ARG A 9 -12.69 -8.74 6.09
C ARG A 9 -13.89 -7.98 6.64
N GLN A 10 -14.38 -8.36 7.83
CA GLN A 10 -15.49 -7.68 8.48
C GLN A 10 -15.13 -6.22 8.82
N LEU A 11 -13.90 -5.98 9.28
CA LEU A 11 -13.40 -4.64 9.55
C LEU A 11 -13.41 -3.77 8.27
N LEU A 12 -12.97 -4.31 7.13
CA LEU A 12 -12.93 -3.62 5.85
C LEU A 12 -14.32 -3.18 5.33
N GLU A 13 -15.41 -3.86 5.72
CA GLU A 13 -16.78 -3.43 5.38
C GLU A 13 -17.10 -2.02 5.93
N SER A 14 -16.41 -1.61 7.00
CA SER A 14 -16.58 -0.29 7.60
C SER A 14 -16.13 0.86 6.69
N LEU A 15 -15.32 0.60 5.66
CA LEU A 15 -14.91 1.61 4.68
C LEU A 15 -16.09 2.16 3.86
N GLY A 16 -17.18 1.39 3.75
CA GLY A 16 -18.41 1.81 3.06
C GLY A 16 -19.31 2.74 3.90
N LYS A 17 -18.99 2.95 5.19
CA LYS A 17 -19.82 3.75 6.11
C LYS A 17 -19.33 5.21 6.13
N PRO A 18 -20.20 6.22 6.01
CA PRO A 18 -19.76 7.61 6.13
C PRO A 18 -19.20 7.89 7.53
N GLY A 19 -18.24 8.82 7.62
CA GLY A 19 -17.65 9.26 8.90
C GLY A 19 -16.69 8.28 9.55
N TRP A 20 -16.36 7.14 8.92
CA TRP A 20 -15.34 6.22 9.46
C TRP A 20 -13.96 6.89 9.71
N PRO A 21 -13.47 7.85 8.89
CA PRO A 21 -12.18 8.48 9.14
C PRO A 21 -12.16 9.34 10.41
N ASP A 22 -13.32 9.87 10.82
CA ASP A 22 -13.47 10.72 12.01
C ASP A 22 -13.51 9.90 13.31
N ASN A 23 -13.77 8.59 13.22
CA ASN A 23 -13.66 7.67 14.34
C ASN A 23 -12.21 7.20 14.49
N ALA A 24 -11.48 7.80 15.44
CA ALA A 24 -10.06 7.53 15.66
C ALA A 24 -9.74 6.06 15.97
N GLU A 25 -10.62 5.37 16.70
CA GLU A 25 -10.43 3.95 17.04
C GLU A 25 -10.58 3.08 15.79
N LEU A 26 -11.67 3.28 15.04
CA LEU A 26 -11.93 2.56 13.80
C LEU A 26 -10.85 2.84 12.74
N ALA A 27 -10.43 4.10 12.58
CA ALA A 27 -9.36 4.47 11.67
C ALA A 27 -8.02 3.81 12.06
N THR A 28 -7.74 3.68 13.36
CA THR A 28 -6.54 2.97 13.85
C THR A 28 -6.60 1.49 13.52
N GLN A 29 -7.74 0.83 13.74
CA GLN A 29 -7.93 -0.58 13.38
C GLN A 29 -7.76 -0.78 11.86
N LEU A 30 -8.46 0.01 11.05
CA LEU A 30 -8.39 -0.05 9.58
C LEU A 30 -6.96 0.16 9.06
N ARG A 31 -6.19 1.05 9.67
CA ARG A 31 -4.78 1.29 9.30
C ARG A 31 -3.94 0.01 9.38
N THR A 32 -4.13 -0.80 10.41
CA THR A 32 -3.36 -2.05 10.62
C THR A 32 -3.55 -3.06 9.49
N VAL A 33 -4.69 -2.97 8.79
CA VAL A 33 -5.04 -3.83 7.65
C VAL A 33 -4.67 -3.17 6.33
N LEU A 34 -4.98 -1.88 6.16
CA LEU A 34 -4.82 -1.17 4.89
C LEU A 34 -3.38 -0.84 4.53
N GLU A 35 -2.49 -0.51 5.48
CA GLU A 35 -1.09 -0.22 5.14
C GLU A 35 -0.36 -1.46 4.56
N PRO A 36 -0.48 -2.68 5.14
CA PRO A 36 0.04 -3.91 4.53
C PRO A 36 -0.60 -4.24 3.17
N LEU A 37 -1.92 -4.05 3.03
CA LEU A 37 -2.61 -4.27 1.75
C LEU A 37 -2.15 -3.30 0.67
N ALA A 38 -1.96 -2.02 1.01
CA ALA A 38 -1.41 -1.02 0.10
C ALA A 38 0.02 -1.39 -0.32
N ALA A 39 0.86 -1.81 0.63
CA ALA A 39 2.21 -2.28 0.31
C ALA A 39 2.19 -3.51 -0.61
N TYR A 40 1.29 -4.47 -0.38
CA TYR A 40 1.10 -5.61 -1.29
C TYR A 40 0.63 -5.18 -2.67
N TYR A 41 -0.36 -4.27 -2.74
CA TYR A 41 -0.88 -3.74 -3.99
C TYR A 41 0.22 -3.12 -4.86
N PHE A 42 1.08 -2.28 -4.27
CA PHE A 42 2.17 -1.63 -5.01
C PHE A 42 3.36 -2.54 -5.30
N LEU A 43 3.70 -3.49 -4.42
CA LEU A 43 4.92 -4.30 -4.56
C LEU A 43 4.68 -5.62 -5.29
N LYS A 44 3.53 -6.26 -5.07
CA LYS A 44 3.28 -7.66 -5.46
C LYS A 44 2.09 -7.84 -6.39
N ALA A 45 1.03 -7.06 -6.22
CA ALA A 45 -0.16 -7.23 -7.05
C ALA A 45 0.15 -6.88 -8.52
N ARG A 46 -0.36 -7.71 -9.42
CA ARG A 46 -0.19 -7.57 -10.87
C ARG A 46 -1.52 -7.89 -11.55
N THR A 47 -1.74 -7.26 -12.69
CA THR A 47 -2.80 -7.63 -13.65
C THR A 47 -2.54 -9.02 -14.24
N PRO A 48 -3.52 -9.67 -14.89
CA PRO A 48 -3.30 -10.96 -15.57
C PRO A 48 -2.19 -10.93 -16.63
N LYS A 49 -1.87 -9.74 -17.17
CA LYS A 49 -0.77 -9.52 -18.13
C LYS A 49 0.58 -9.21 -17.45
N GLY A 50 0.69 -9.39 -16.13
CA GLY A 50 1.93 -9.20 -15.37
C GLY A 50 2.30 -7.74 -15.06
N ARG A 51 1.47 -6.75 -15.42
CA ARG A 51 1.75 -5.32 -15.14
C ARG A 51 1.30 -4.91 -13.75
N LEU A 52 1.94 -3.92 -13.14
CA LEU A 52 1.41 -3.25 -11.95
C LEU A 52 -0.02 -2.75 -12.21
N ILE A 53 -0.87 -2.89 -11.19
CA ILE A 53 -2.29 -2.53 -11.29
C ILE A 53 -2.44 -1.02 -11.41
N ASP A 54 -1.78 -0.27 -10.52
CA ASP A 54 -1.90 1.17 -10.43
C ASP A 54 -1.27 1.91 -11.61
N SER A 55 -2.04 2.75 -12.31
CA SER A 55 -1.52 3.53 -13.45
C SER A 55 -0.55 4.63 -13.04
N VAL A 56 -0.76 5.27 -11.87
CA VAL A 56 0.09 6.35 -11.37
C VAL A 56 1.44 5.81 -10.92
N ALA A 57 1.45 4.64 -10.25
CA ALA A 57 2.69 3.93 -9.92
C ALA A 57 3.46 3.55 -11.18
N ARG A 58 2.79 3.02 -12.21
CA ARG A 58 3.44 2.70 -13.49
C ARG A 58 4.12 3.92 -14.10
N PHE A 59 3.49 5.09 -14.04
CA PHE A 59 4.06 6.34 -14.54
C PHE A 59 5.30 6.75 -13.75
N HIS A 60 5.22 6.84 -12.42
CA HIS A 60 6.36 7.31 -11.63
C HIS A 60 7.53 6.34 -11.62
N LEU A 61 7.27 5.04 -11.44
CA LEU A 61 8.30 4.00 -11.47
C LEU A 61 8.90 3.87 -12.88
N GLY A 62 8.06 4.01 -13.91
CA GLY A 62 8.49 4.11 -15.31
C GLY A 62 9.40 5.31 -15.59
N ASN A 63 9.36 6.36 -14.76
CA ASN A 63 10.26 7.50 -14.85
C ASN A 63 11.46 7.39 -13.88
N GLY A 64 11.70 6.22 -13.27
CA GLY A 64 12.86 5.98 -12.39
C GLY A 64 12.66 6.39 -10.92
N ALA A 65 11.44 6.69 -10.50
CA ALA A 65 11.17 6.96 -9.09
C ALA A 65 11.26 5.70 -8.24
N ARG A 66 11.55 5.90 -6.94
CA ARG A 66 11.35 4.90 -5.89
C ARG A 66 10.02 5.13 -5.19
N LEU A 67 9.29 4.06 -4.88
CA LEU A 67 8.16 4.14 -3.94
C LEU A 67 8.68 4.39 -2.52
N GLU A 68 8.50 5.61 -2.03
CA GLU A 68 9.16 6.09 -0.83
C GLU A 68 8.36 5.83 0.43
N ARG A 69 7.07 6.16 0.41
CA ARG A 69 6.22 6.15 1.59
C ARG A 69 4.78 5.87 1.21
N ILE A 70 4.08 5.14 2.09
CA ILE A 70 2.63 5.02 2.10
C ILE A 70 2.11 5.95 3.21
N ASN A 71 1.15 6.80 2.86
CA ASN A 71 0.56 7.80 3.73
C ASN A 71 -0.87 7.40 4.04
N TRP A 72 -1.10 6.95 5.28
CA TRP A 72 -2.43 6.71 5.82
C TRP A 72 -3.20 8.03 5.96
N LEU A 73 -4.45 8.06 5.46
CA LEU A 73 -5.31 9.26 5.42
C LEU A 73 -4.62 10.51 4.85
N GLY A 74 -3.86 10.33 3.77
CA GLY A 74 -3.18 11.42 3.06
C GLY A 74 -4.12 12.28 2.21
N ASP A 75 -5.29 11.76 1.82
CA ASP A 75 -6.35 12.54 1.14
C ASP A 75 -7.74 12.19 1.71
N LEU A 76 -8.25 13.04 2.58
CA LEU A 76 -9.59 12.92 3.18
C LEU A 76 -10.70 13.55 2.33
N SER A 77 -10.38 14.04 1.12
CA SER A 77 -11.42 14.50 0.22
C SER A 77 -12.39 13.35 -0.12
N PRO A 78 -13.66 13.65 -0.49
CA PRO A 78 -14.58 12.62 -0.94
C PRO A 78 -14.04 11.78 -2.11
N LYS A 79 -13.15 12.34 -2.93
CA LYS A 79 -12.50 11.62 -4.03
C LYS A 79 -11.46 10.64 -3.49
N GLY A 80 -10.52 11.09 -2.66
CA GLY A 80 -9.47 10.24 -2.08
C GLY A 80 -10.02 9.07 -1.27
N LEU A 81 -11.08 9.32 -0.49
CA LEU A 81 -11.77 8.25 0.25
C LEU A 81 -12.41 7.21 -0.67
N ARG A 82 -13.02 7.62 -1.78
CA ARG A 82 -13.64 6.70 -2.75
C ARG A 82 -12.61 5.92 -3.58
N GLU A 83 -11.51 6.56 -3.97
CA GLU A 83 -10.53 5.95 -4.88
C GLU A 83 -9.53 5.03 -4.15
N SER A 84 -9.14 5.37 -2.92
CA SER A 84 -8.06 4.66 -2.21
C SER A 84 -8.22 4.59 -0.69
N ALA A 85 -9.42 4.80 -0.15
CA ALA A 85 -9.65 4.91 1.30
C ALA A 85 -8.75 5.99 1.97
N GLY A 86 -8.42 7.04 1.20
CA GLY A 86 -7.54 8.12 1.62
C GLY A 86 -6.06 7.76 1.67
N VAL A 87 -5.67 6.56 1.20
CA VAL A 87 -4.26 6.19 1.07
C VAL A 87 -3.62 6.99 -0.05
N MET A 88 -2.52 7.67 0.27
CA MET A 88 -1.65 8.37 -0.68
C MET A 88 -0.25 7.76 -0.63
N VAL A 89 0.57 8.04 -1.63
CA VAL A 89 1.98 7.61 -1.64
C VAL A 89 2.90 8.74 -2.06
N ASN A 90 4.14 8.70 -1.58
CA ASN A 90 5.20 9.55 -2.10
C ASN A 90 6.14 8.73 -2.99
N TYR A 91 6.48 9.31 -4.13
CA TYR A 91 7.53 8.83 -5.01
C TYR A 91 8.75 9.72 -4.86
N LEU A 92 9.93 9.12 -4.69
CA LEU A 92 11.19 9.85 -4.57
C LEU A 92 12.00 9.70 -5.86
N TYR A 93 12.38 10.83 -6.43
CA TYR A 93 13.35 10.91 -7.51
C TYR A 93 14.72 11.30 -6.92
N ARG A 94 15.68 10.37 -6.96
CA ARG A 94 17.08 10.67 -6.68
C ARG A 94 17.83 10.63 -7.99
N LEU A 95 18.45 11.74 -8.39
CA LEU A 95 19.08 11.89 -9.71
C LEU A 95 20.03 10.71 -10.01
N ASP A 96 20.87 10.34 -9.06
CA ASP A 96 21.85 9.25 -9.19
C ASP A 96 21.22 7.85 -9.39
N ASP A 97 19.94 7.68 -9.05
CA ASP A 97 19.24 6.39 -9.08
C ASP A 97 18.23 6.28 -10.24
N ILE A 98 17.90 7.38 -10.95
CA ILE A 98 16.79 7.42 -11.92
C ILE A 98 16.96 6.37 -13.02
N GLU A 99 18.10 6.35 -13.70
CA GLU A 99 18.35 5.45 -14.84
C GLU A 99 18.31 3.99 -14.40
N LYS A 100 19.03 3.67 -13.32
CA LYS A 100 19.02 2.33 -12.72
C LYS A 100 17.62 1.85 -12.34
N ASN A 101 16.83 2.71 -11.68
CA ASN A 101 15.47 2.35 -11.28
C ASN A 101 14.55 2.18 -12.49
N HIS A 102 14.69 3.04 -13.49
CA HIS A 102 13.96 2.97 -14.75
C HIS A 102 14.23 1.64 -15.45
N GLU A 103 15.50 1.27 -15.62
CA GLU A 103 15.89 0.01 -16.25
C GLU A 103 15.38 -1.22 -15.49
N ALA A 104 15.51 -1.23 -14.15
CA ALA A 104 15.01 -2.32 -13.32
C ALA A 104 13.49 -2.51 -13.49
N TYR A 105 12.74 -1.41 -13.58
CA TYR A 105 11.30 -1.46 -13.79
C TYR A 105 10.91 -1.82 -15.23
N ALA A 106 11.54 -1.20 -16.23
CA ALA A 106 11.22 -1.39 -17.65
C ALA A 106 11.55 -2.81 -18.14
N ASN A 107 12.69 -3.35 -17.72
CA ASN A 107 13.18 -4.66 -18.17
C ASN A 107 12.61 -5.82 -17.34
N ASN A 108 12.52 -5.64 -16.02
CA ASN A 108 12.22 -6.74 -15.10
C ASN A 108 10.88 -6.58 -14.35
N GLY A 109 10.20 -5.44 -14.50
CA GLY A 109 9.01 -5.11 -13.70
C GLY A 109 9.32 -4.97 -12.20
N GLU A 110 10.58 -4.72 -11.83
CA GLU A 110 11.01 -4.59 -10.45
C GLU A 110 10.56 -3.25 -9.87
N VAL A 111 9.91 -3.29 -8.70
CA VAL A 111 9.52 -2.08 -7.98
C VAL A 111 10.58 -1.75 -6.94
N ILE A 112 11.33 -0.68 -7.20
CA ILE A 112 12.23 -0.11 -6.21
C ILE A 112 11.41 0.64 -5.16
N ALA A 113 11.57 0.23 -3.90
CA ALA A 113 10.83 0.77 -2.77
C ALA A 113 11.71 0.94 -1.53
N SER A 114 11.36 1.90 -0.67
CA SER A 114 12.06 2.13 0.60
C SER A 114 11.95 0.92 1.53
N SER A 115 12.89 0.81 2.48
CA SER A 115 12.85 -0.24 3.50
C SER A 115 11.60 -0.15 4.38
N ALA A 116 11.08 1.05 4.62
CA ALA A 116 9.84 1.28 5.36
C ALA A 116 8.63 0.65 4.64
N VAL A 117 8.48 0.90 3.35
CA VAL A 117 7.39 0.30 2.54
C VAL A 117 7.54 -1.22 2.49
N LYS A 118 8.76 -1.74 2.29
CA LYS A 118 9.02 -3.20 2.28
C LYS A 118 8.69 -3.86 3.63
N LYS A 119 8.87 -3.16 4.76
CA LYS A 119 8.54 -3.69 6.10
C LYS A 119 7.04 -3.85 6.33
N LEU A 120 6.18 -3.07 5.66
CA LEU A 120 4.73 -3.21 5.77
C LEU A 120 4.21 -4.57 5.29
N LEU A 121 4.94 -5.22 4.36
CA LEU A 121 4.64 -6.61 3.96
C LEU A 121 4.85 -7.63 5.09
N LYS A 122 5.69 -7.32 6.09
CA LYS A 122 6.06 -8.25 7.17
C LYS A 122 5.10 -8.22 8.37
N GLY A 123 3.94 -7.57 8.22
CA GLY A 123 2.88 -7.55 9.25
C GLY A 123 2.32 -8.94 9.62
N GLU A 124 2.70 -10.00 8.90
CA GLU A 124 2.36 -11.40 9.19
C GLU A 124 2.90 -11.91 10.54
N GLY A 125 4.05 -11.43 11.02
CA GLY A 125 4.72 -12.04 12.17
C GLY A 125 4.14 -11.69 13.54
N ARG A 126 3.42 -10.57 13.68
CA ARG A 126 3.00 -10.06 15.01
C ARG A 126 1.57 -10.46 15.38
N ARG A 127 0.65 -10.45 14.42
CA ARG A 127 -0.75 -10.90 14.63
C ARG A 127 -0.85 -12.38 14.99
N LEU A 128 0.00 -13.24 14.43
CA LEU A 128 0.04 -14.68 14.78
C LEU A 128 0.59 -14.97 16.19
N LEU A 129 1.42 -14.07 16.75
CA LEU A 129 1.93 -14.21 18.11
C LEU A 129 0.89 -13.74 19.14
N ASP A 130 0.19 -12.64 18.85
CA ASP A 130 -0.83 -12.09 19.76
C ASP A 130 -2.08 -12.99 19.85
N MET A 131 -2.46 -13.67 18.76
CA MET A 131 -3.57 -14.64 18.76
C MET A 131 -3.24 -16.00 19.39
N ARG A 132 -1.96 -16.35 19.59
CA ARG A 132 -1.55 -17.60 20.27
C ARG A 132 -1.36 -17.46 21.77
N LEU A 133 -1.40 -16.23 22.28
CA LEU A 133 -1.18 -15.88 23.69
C LEU A 133 -2.46 -15.36 24.38
N SER A 134 -3.60 -15.39 23.69
CA SER A 134 -4.94 -15.07 24.21
C SER A 134 -5.81 -16.33 24.21
#